data_AF-A0A2W0AC21-F1
#
_entry.id   AF-A0A2W0AC21-F1
#
_cell.length_a   1.000
_cell.length_b   1.000
_cell.length_c   1.000
_cell.angle_alpha   90.00
_cell.angle_beta   90.00
_cell.angle_gamma   90.00
#
_symmetry.space_group_name_H-M   'P 1'
#
loop_
_entity.id
_entity.type
_entity.pdbx_description
1 polymer ?
#
loop_
_entity_poly.entity_id
_entity_poly.type
_entity_poly.pdbx_seq_one_letter_code
_entity_poly.pdbx_strand_id
1 'polypeptide(L)'
;MPEVSQLDFTNSLVVSGFTIPALSTRRADTEFELQDGQSFVIAGLMNNQVSYIVNKIPGLGDIPILGNFFKSKSTQKNNAELIVLVTAHKIAPATQNPAPPQNPLPFLDKDKFDGKKPAGGNTR
;
A
#
# COMPACT_ATOMS: atom_id res chain seq x y z
N MET A 1 2.33 3.36 13.33
CA MET A 1 3.05 4.26 12.40
C MET A 1 2.87 3.75 10.97
N PRO A 2 2.00 4.39 10.16
CA PRO A 2 1.88 4.07 8.74
C PRO A 2 3.05 4.67 7.95
N GLU A 3 3.49 3.95 6.91
CA GLU A 3 4.57 4.35 6.01
C GLU A 3 4.16 4.06 4.57
N VAL A 4 4.46 4.98 3.65
CA VAL A 4 4.26 4.82 2.21
C VAL A 4 5.54 5.23 1.48
N SER A 5 6.08 4.32 0.66
CA SER A 5 7.29 4.55 -0.13
C SER A 5 6.98 4.48 -1.62
N GLN A 6 7.53 5.41 -2.40
CA GLN A 6 7.39 5.48 -3.85
C GLN A 6 8.74 5.69 -4.53
N LEU A 7 8.91 5.12 -5.72
CA LEU A 7 10.08 5.39 -6.58
C LEU A 7 10.03 6.83 -7.11
N ASP A 8 11.10 7.59 -6.88
CA ASP A 8 11.35 8.93 -7.42
C ASP A 8 12.43 8.88 -8.51
N PHE A 9 12.00 8.98 -9.77
CA PHE A 9 12.88 8.99 -10.93
C PHE A 9 13.50 10.38 -11.22
N THR A 10 12.96 11.45 -10.62
CA THR A 10 13.45 12.82 -10.82
C THR A 10 14.79 13.02 -10.13
N ASN A 11 14.94 12.47 -8.92
CA ASN A 11 16.20 12.46 -8.17
C ASN A 11 16.99 11.15 -8.34
N SER A 12 16.94 10.55 -9.54
CA SER A 12 17.63 9.28 -9.80
C SER A 12 19.13 9.45 -10.04
N LEU A 13 19.89 8.41 -9.70
CA LEU A 13 21.32 8.29 -10.01
C LEU A 13 21.52 7.36 -11.20
N VAL A 14 22.31 7.79 -12.19
CA VAL A 14 22.69 6.93 -13.32
C VAL A 14 24.10 6.42 -13.10
N VAL A 15 24.24 5.10 -12.96
CA VAL A 15 25.54 4.43 -12.79
C VAL A 15 25.69 3.38 -13.88
N SER A 16 26.71 3.52 -14.72
CA SER A 16 27.01 2.56 -15.81
C SER A 16 25.83 2.28 -16.75
N GLY A 17 24.99 3.30 -17.00
CA GLY A 17 23.81 3.18 -17.88
C GLY A 17 22.54 2.64 -17.21
N PHE A 18 22.59 2.30 -15.92
CA PHE A 18 21.40 1.92 -15.15
C PHE A 18 20.87 3.10 -14.35
N THR A 19 19.56 3.33 -14.43
CA THR A 19 18.85 4.36 -13.65
C THR A 19 18.42 3.77 -12.32
N ILE A 20 18.97 4.29 -11.23
CA ILE A 20 18.61 3.94 -9.86
C ILE A 20 17.71 5.05 -9.33
N PRO A 21 16.38 4.84 -9.23
CA PRO A 21 15.47 5.84 -8.66
C PRO A 21 15.74 6.02 -7.17
N ALA A 22 15.57 7.26 -6.69
CA ALA A 22 15.52 7.53 -5.26
C ALA A 22 14.21 6.97 -4.66
N LEU A 23 14.18 6.84 -3.33
CA LEU A 23 12.96 6.48 -2.61
C LEU A 23 12.40 7.73 -1.94
N SER A 24 11.16 8.05 -2.26
CA SER A 24 10.37 9.05 -1.55
C SER A 24 9.50 8.33 -0.52
N THR A 25 9.85 8.46 0.75
CA THR A 25 9.14 7.84 1.87
C THR A 25 8.33 8.90 2.63
N ARG A 26 7.08 8.57 2.94
CA ARG A 26 6.17 9.37 3.76
C ARG A 26 5.84 8.57 5.01
N ARG A 27 6.15 9.13 6.18
CA ARG A 27 5.88 8.53 7.50
C ARG A 27 5.05 9.50 8.33
N ALA A 28 4.11 8.95 9.11
CA ALA A 28 3.36 9.70 10.11
C ALA A 28 3.57 9.06 11.49
N ASP A 29 4.08 9.87 12.44
CA ASP A 29 4.25 9.50 13.84
C ASP A 29 3.21 10.25 14.67
N THR A 30 2.30 9.51 15.27
CA THR A 30 1.12 10.08 15.93
C THR A 30 0.64 9.21 17.09
N GLU A 31 0.15 9.85 18.15
CA GLU A 31 -0.31 9.22 19.40
C GLU A 31 -1.75 9.68 19.70
N PHE A 32 -2.64 8.75 20.07
CA PHE A 32 -4.06 9.04 20.28
C PHE A 32 -4.65 8.20 21.42
N GLU A 33 -5.59 8.81 22.17
CA GLU A 33 -6.51 8.10 23.06
C GLU A 33 -7.91 8.04 22.41
N LEU A 34 -8.50 6.85 22.35
CA LEU A 34 -9.77 6.59 21.68
C LEU A 34 -10.65 5.70 22.56
N GLN A 35 -11.97 5.90 22.49
CA GLN A 35 -12.92 4.93 23.02
C GLN A 35 -13.24 3.83 21.99
N ASP A 36 -13.84 2.74 22.45
CA ASP A 36 -14.20 1.61 21.58
C ASP A 36 -15.15 2.03 20.46
N GLY A 37 -14.85 1.61 19.23
CA GLY A 37 -15.64 1.91 18.04
C GLY A 37 -15.48 3.32 17.48
N GLN A 38 -14.60 4.15 18.06
CA GLN A 38 -14.32 5.48 17.51
C GLN A 38 -13.30 5.40 16.37
N SER A 39 -13.63 6.07 15.26
CA SER A 39 -12.71 6.32 14.15
C SER A 39 -12.04 7.68 14.33
N PHE A 40 -10.79 7.78 13.90
CA PHE A 40 -10.07 9.05 13.90
C PHE A 40 -9.19 9.18 12.65
N VAL A 41 -8.91 10.42 12.25
CA VAL A 41 -8.10 10.75 11.06
C VAL A 41 -6.72 11.16 11.53
N ILE A 42 -5.68 10.43 11.09
CA ILE A 42 -4.30 10.63 11.54
C ILE A 42 -3.70 11.93 10.99
N ALA A 43 -4.01 12.25 9.73
CA ALA A 43 -3.69 13.51 9.04
C ALA A 43 -4.14 13.39 7.58
N GLY A 44 -4.40 14.52 6.93
CA GLY A 44 -4.39 14.64 5.47
C GLY A 44 -3.11 15.33 5.03
N LEU A 45 -2.37 14.76 4.07
CA LEU A 45 -1.24 15.45 3.42
C LEU A 45 -1.69 15.89 2.03
N MET A 46 -1.75 17.21 1.82
CA MET A 46 -2.06 17.85 0.54
C MET A 46 -0.77 18.48 0.00
N ASN A 47 -0.26 17.97 -1.12
CA ASN A 47 0.91 18.55 -1.78
C ASN A 47 0.51 19.12 -3.15
N ASN A 48 0.72 20.43 -3.32
CA ASN A 48 0.43 21.14 -4.55
C ASN A 48 1.72 21.79 -5.07
N GLN A 49 2.27 21.24 -6.15
CA GLN A 49 3.46 21.78 -6.82
C GLN A 49 3.06 22.38 -8.16
N VAL A 50 3.40 23.66 -8.35
CA VAL A 50 3.20 24.38 -9.61
C VAL A 50 4.57 24.84 -10.11
N SER A 51 4.97 24.35 -11.28
CA SER A 51 6.18 24.75 -11.96
C SER A 51 5.84 25.63 -13.16
N TYR A 52 6.47 26.80 -13.23
CA TYR A 52 6.37 27.73 -14.36
C TYR A 52 7.69 27.74 -15.12
N ILE A 53 7.71 27.17 -16.32
CA ILE A 53 8.86 27.19 -17.20
C ILE A 53 8.58 28.20 -18.32
N VAL A 54 9.39 29.26 -18.39
CA VAL A 54 9.29 30.28 -19.43
C VAL A 54 10.58 30.30 -20.23
N ASN A 55 10.50 29.83 -21.47
CA ASN A 55 11.58 29.94 -22.43
C ASN A 55 11.34 31.16 -23.31
N LYS A 56 12.34 32.03 -23.48
CA LYS A 56 12.22 33.22 -24.32
C LYS A 56 13.46 33.43 -25.18
N ILE A 57 13.29 34.01 -26.37
CA ILE A 57 14.40 34.49 -27.18
C ILE A 57 14.91 35.81 -26.55
N PRO A 58 16.21 35.93 -26.20
CA PRO A 58 16.79 37.17 -25.69
C PRO A 58 16.56 38.34 -26.66
N GLY A 59 16.22 39.52 -26.14
CA GLY A 59 15.87 40.69 -26.94
C GLY A 59 14.42 40.69 -27.41
N LEU A 60 14.06 39.79 -28.34
CA LEU A 60 12.71 39.76 -28.95
C LEU A 60 11.60 39.40 -27.94
N GLY A 61 11.90 38.57 -26.95
CA GLY A 61 10.96 38.20 -25.89
C GLY A 61 10.58 39.37 -24.97
N ASP A 62 11.38 40.43 -24.90
CA ASP A 62 11.13 41.53 -23.95
C ASP A 62 10.39 42.72 -24.58
N ILE A 63 10.06 42.64 -25.88
CA ILE A 63 9.29 43.66 -26.58
C ILE A 63 7.86 43.73 -26.01
N PRO A 64 7.37 44.91 -25.58
CA PRO A 64 5.99 45.09 -25.17
C PRO A 64 5.03 44.70 -26.31
N ILE A 65 3.89 44.10 -25.99
CA ILE A 65 2.84 43.69 -26.95
C ILE A 65 3.26 42.48 -27.82
N LEU A 66 4.44 42.50 -28.45
CA LEU A 66 4.90 41.48 -29.40
C LEU A 66 5.70 40.34 -28.77
N GLY A 67 6.32 40.55 -27.61
CA GLY A 67 7.23 39.59 -26.99
C GLY A 67 6.60 38.25 -26.61
N ASN A 68 5.27 38.16 -26.50
CA ASN A 68 4.57 36.91 -26.20
C ASN A 68 4.63 35.90 -27.37
N PHE A 69 4.82 36.34 -28.61
CA PHE A 69 5.02 35.45 -29.77
C PHE A 69 6.40 34.77 -29.76
N PHE A 70 7.37 35.34 -29.02
CA PHE A 70 8.74 34.83 -28.89
C PHE A 70 9.00 34.20 -27.51
N LYS A 71 7.92 33.91 -26.77
CA LYS A 71 7.94 33.19 -25.49
C LYS A 71 7.21 31.86 -25.65
N SER A 72 7.78 30.81 -25.10
CA SER A 72 7.10 29.55 -24.83
C SER A 72 6.91 29.43 -23.32
N LYS A 73 5.66 29.22 -22.89
CA LYS A 73 5.30 29.02 -21.48
C LYS A 73 4.82 27.59 -21.33
N SER A 74 5.43 26.84 -20.42
CA SER A 74 4.92 25.56 -19.96
C SER A 74 4.56 25.68 -18.49
N THR A 75 3.32 25.30 -18.15
CA THR A 75 2.85 25.25 -16.77
C THR A 75 2.61 23.79 -16.43
N GLN A 76 3.32 23.28 -15.43
CA GLN A 76 3.14 21.92 -14.94
C GLN A 76 2.56 21.98 -13.52
N LYS A 77 1.43 21.30 -13.32
CA LYS A 77 0.73 21.23 -12.04
C LYS A 77 0.65 19.77 -11.58
N ASN A 78 1.23 19.50 -10.41
CA ASN A 78 1.19 18.18 -9.77
C ASN A 78 0.45 18.30 -8.43
N ASN A 79 -0.64 17.54 -8.29
CA ASN A 79 -1.43 17.45 -7.06
C ASN A 79 -1.32 16.03 -6.51
N ALA A 80 -1.02 15.89 -5.22
CA ALA A 80 -1.05 14.61 -4.52
C ALA A 80 -1.77 14.75 -3.18
N GLU A 81 -2.75 13.87 -2.95
CA GLU A 81 -3.57 13.82 -1.73
C GLU A 81 -3.41 12.45 -1.07
N LEU A 82 -3.19 12.44 0.25
CA LEU A 82 -3.14 11.23 1.05
C LEU A 82 -3.98 11.41 2.31
N ILE A 83 -4.88 10.45 2.57
CA ILE A 83 -5.72 10.39 3.76
C ILE A 83 -5.50 9.04 4.44
N VAL A 84 -5.32 9.07 5.76
CA VAL A 84 -5.18 7.86 6.58
C VAL A 84 -6.32 7.82 7.60
N LEU A 85 -7.21 6.83 7.46
CA LEU A 85 -8.34 6.58 8.35
C LEU A 85 -8.09 5.32 9.17
N VAL A 86 -8.29 5.41 10.49
CA VAL A 86 -8.12 4.28 11.41
C VAL A 86 -9.35 4.16 12.30
N THR A 87 -9.80 2.91 12.48
CA THR A 87 -10.92 2.55 13.36
C THR A 87 -10.42 1.52 14.37
N ALA A 88 -10.52 1.84 15.66
CA ALA A 88 -10.14 0.93 16.73
C ALA A 88 -11.36 0.13 17.22
N HIS A 89 -11.15 -1.16 17.49
CA HIS A 89 -12.15 -2.04 18.11
C HIS A 89 -11.56 -2.73 19.33
N LYS A 90 -12.24 -2.64 20.47
CA LYS A 90 -11.91 -3.32 21.72
C LYS A 90 -12.52 -4.73 21.68
N ILE A 91 -11.67 -5.74 21.57
CA ILE A 91 -12.10 -7.14 21.73
C ILE A 91 -12.02 -7.53 23.21
N ALA A 92 -13.08 -8.14 23.73
CA ALA A 92 -13.03 -8.78 25.03
C ALA A 92 -12.20 -10.09 24.92
N PRO A 93 -11.44 -10.48 25.96
CA PRO A 93 -10.85 -11.81 26.01
C PRO A 93 -11.97 -12.84 25.84
N ALA A 94 -11.79 -13.79 24.92
CA ALA A 94 -12.73 -14.89 24.79
C ALA A 94 -12.81 -15.61 26.14
N THR A 95 -13.97 -15.54 26.81
CA THR A 95 -14.24 -16.31 28.03
C THR A 95 -14.32 -17.82 27.76
N GLN A 96 -14.37 -18.19 26.47
CA GLN A 96 -14.40 -19.56 26.01
C GLN A 96 -13.06 -19.88 25.36
N ASN A 97 -12.32 -20.83 25.93
CA ASN A 97 -11.18 -21.43 25.25
C ASN A 97 -11.63 -21.88 23.85
N PRO A 98 -10.87 -21.56 22.78
CA PRO A 98 -11.17 -22.09 21.46
C PRO A 98 -11.28 -23.61 21.56
N ALA A 99 -12.27 -24.18 20.86
CA ALA A 99 -12.38 -25.63 20.80
C ALA A 99 -11.01 -26.21 20.36
N PRO A 100 -10.50 -27.25 21.05
CA PRO A 100 -9.27 -27.89 20.62
C PRO A 100 -9.42 -28.34 19.16
N PRO A 101 -8.33 -28.33 18.37
CA PRO A 101 -8.40 -28.78 17.00
C PRO A 101 -9.02 -30.17 16.96
N GLN A 102 -10.06 -30.35 16.14
CA GLN A 102 -10.67 -31.66 15.97
C GLN A 102 -9.61 -32.56 15.31
N ASN A 103 -9.35 -33.72 15.93
CA ASN A 103 -8.54 -34.73 15.27
C ASN A 103 -9.15 -35.03 13.90
N PRO A 104 -8.34 -35.10 12.82
CA PRO A 104 -8.85 -35.45 11.52
C PRO A 104 -9.57 -36.79 11.62
N LEU A 105 -10.77 -36.86 11.04
CA LEU A 105 -11.48 -38.14 10.94
C LEU A 105 -10.56 -39.10 10.16
N PRO A 106 -10.31 -40.32 10.67
CA PRO A 106 -9.57 -41.30 9.91
C PRO A 106 -10.28 -41.53 8.57
N PHE A 107 -9.51 -41.53 7.48
CA PHE A 107 -10.03 -41.71 6.12
C PHE A 107 -10.76 -43.04 5.89
N LEU A 108 -10.64 -43.98 6.83
CA LEU A 108 -11.21 -45.31 6.75
C LEU A 108 -11.99 -45.63 8.02
N ASP A 109 -13.28 -45.88 7.85
CA ASP A 109 -14.16 -46.45 8.87
C ASP A 109 -13.88 -47.96 8.97
N LYS A 110 -13.10 -48.36 9.99
CA LYS A 110 -12.67 -49.76 10.16
C LYS A 110 -13.84 -50.73 10.38
N ASP A 111 -14.91 -50.27 11.02
CA ASP A 111 -16.09 -51.10 11.30
C ASP A 111 -16.83 -51.47 10.01
N LYS A 112 -16.77 -50.58 9.01
CA LYS A 112 -17.32 -50.83 7.66
C LYS A 112 -16.40 -51.65 6.77
N PHE A 113 -15.09 -51.64 7.01
CA PHE A 113 -14.11 -52.25 6.10
C PHE A 113 -13.64 -53.65 6.54
N ASP A 114 -13.43 -53.89 7.84
CA ASP A 114 -12.93 -55.18 8.35
C ASP A 114 -14.06 -56.16 8.73
N GLY A 115 -15.31 -55.69 8.78
CA GLY A 115 -16.49 -56.50 9.11
C GLY A 115 -16.79 -57.63 8.11
N LYS A 116 -16.07 -57.69 6.97
CA LYS A 116 -16.10 -58.81 6.04
C LYS A 116 -14.70 -59.16 5.54
N LYS A 117 -13.77 -59.50 6.44
CA LYS A 117 -12.63 -60.32 6.04
C LYS A 117 -13.15 -61.75 5.76
N PRO A 118 -13.22 -62.23 4.50
CA PRO A 118 -13.49 -63.64 4.28
C PRO A 118 -12.37 -64.43 4.97
N ALA A 119 -12.74 -65.29 5.91
CA ALA A 119 -11.82 -66.21 6.55
C ALA A 119 -11.09 -66.98 5.44
N GLY A 120 -9.79 -66.69 5.28
CA GLY A 120 -8.95 -67.40 4.31
C GLY A 120 -9.02 -68.89 4.63
N GLY A 121 -9.62 -69.64 3.71
CA GLY A 121 -9.83 -71.07 3.85
C GLY A 121 -8.49 -71.78 4.01
N ASN A 122 -8.39 -72.60 5.05
CA ASN A 122 -7.31 -73.56 5.21
C ASN A 122 -7.33 -74.52 4.02
N THR A 123 -6.30 -74.48 3.18
CA THR A 123 -5.96 -75.59 2.28
C THR A 123 -4.70 -76.24 2.83
N ARG A 124 -4.83 -77.53 3.16
CA ARG A 124 -3.73 -78.44 3.49
C ARG A 124 -3.09 -78.93 2.19
#